data_AF-A0A944XPZ6-F1
#
_entry.id   AF-A0A944XPZ6-F1
#
_cell.length_a   1.000
_cell.length_b   1.000
_cell.length_c   1.000
_cell.angle_alpha   90.00
_cell.angle_beta   90.00
_cell.angle_gamma   90.00
#
_symmetry.space_group_name_H-M   'P 1'
#
loop_
_entity.id
_entity.type
_entity.pdbx_description
1 polymer ?
#
loop_
_entity_poly.entity_id
_entity_poly.type
_entity_poly.pdbx_seq_one_letter_code
_entity_poly.pdbx_strand_id
1 'polypeptide(L)'
;MDHVEIVSSKTISELMNAPLNHNGVEKRLLMAAIEELEAVYIEAGDPCVALLISRNYHLLAQRLNNIDVRLVWMQKARYWWQQYLKHTTGKYVDFGFLVQETFVFKYIDL
;
A
#
# COMPACT_ATOMS: atom_id res chain seq x y z
N MET A 1 -39.05 11.92 -19.57
CA MET A 1 -39.10 13.27 -18.98
C MET A 1 -38.18 13.19 -17.79
N ASP A 2 -36.92 13.57 -17.98
CA ASP A 2 -35.88 13.39 -16.97
C ASP A 2 -35.96 14.52 -15.94
N HIS A 3 -36.16 14.13 -14.68
CA HIS A 3 -36.12 15.05 -13.55
C HIS A 3 -34.65 15.36 -13.24
N VAL A 4 -34.17 16.50 -13.72
CA VAL A 4 -32.89 17.06 -13.29
C VAL A 4 -33.10 17.70 -11.92
N GLU A 5 -32.72 16.99 -10.86
CA GLU A 5 -32.64 17.58 -9.51
C GLU A 5 -31.51 18.61 -9.49
N ILE A 6 -31.89 19.88 -9.34
CA ILE A 6 -30.95 20.99 -9.17
C ILE A 6 -30.37 20.87 -7.76
N VAL A 7 -29.17 20.28 -7.66
CA VAL A 7 -28.42 20.22 -6.41
C VAL A 7 -28.08 21.66 -5.99
N SER A 8 -28.55 22.06 -4.81
CA SER A 8 -28.34 23.41 -4.26
C SER A 8 -26.85 23.70 -4.07
N SER A 9 -26.42 24.93 -4.38
CA SER A 9 -25.04 25.41 -4.17
C SER A 9 -24.57 25.23 -2.72
N LYS A 10 -25.50 25.28 -1.75
CA LYS A 10 -25.22 25.00 -0.34
C LYS A 10 -24.76 23.55 -0.11
N THR A 11 -25.39 22.59 -0.79
CA THR A 11 -25.05 21.16 -0.75
C THR A 11 -23.68 20.88 -1.36
N ILE A 12 -23.31 21.60 -2.43
CA ILE A 12 -21.98 21.51 -3.04
C ILE A 12 -20.90 22.04 -2.08
N SER A 13 -21.16 23.17 -1.42
CA SER A 13 -20.25 23.75 -0.41
C SER A 13 -20.06 22.82 0.80
N GLU A 14 -21.11 22.12 1.24
CA GLU A 14 -21.04 21.14 2.33
C GLU A 14 -20.27 19.87 1.91
N LEU A 15 -20.36 19.44 0.64
CA LEU A 15 -19.59 18.31 0.11
C LEU A 15 -18.10 18.63 -0.04
N MET A 16 -17.77 19.83 -0.53
CA MET A 16 -16.40 20.29 -0.75
C MET A 16 -15.66 20.60 0.56
N ASN A 17 -16.40 20.97 1.61
CA ASN A 17 -15.88 21.22 2.95
C ASN A 17 -16.10 20.05 3.91
N ALA A 18 -16.58 18.91 3.42
CA ALA A 18 -16.66 17.70 4.23
C ALA A 18 -15.23 17.38 4.71
N PRO A 19 -15.02 17.12 6.01
CA PRO A 19 -13.70 16.74 6.50
C PRO A 19 -13.27 15.52 5.72
N LEU A 20 -12.26 15.70 4.85
CA LEU A 20 -11.65 14.60 4.13
C LEU A 20 -11.29 13.58 5.21
N ASN A 21 -11.82 12.37 5.10
CA ASN A 21 -11.36 11.27 5.93
C ASN A 21 -9.89 11.05 5.56
N HIS A 22 -9.00 11.80 6.21
CA HIS A 22 -7.59 11.94 5.83
C HIS A 22 -6.91 10.56 5.78
N ASN A 23 -7.39 9.62 6.60
CA ASN A 23 -6.94 8.23 6.64
C ASN A 23 -7.20 7.48 5.32
N GLY A 24 -8.32 7.74 4.64
CA GLY A 24 -8.68 7.08 3.38
C GLY A 24 -7.94 7.62 2.16
N VAL A 25 -7.63 8.92 2.14
CA VAL A 25 -6.83 9.53 1.07
C VAL A 25 -5.36 9.09 1.18
N GLU A 26 -4.80 9.12 2.38
CA GLU A 26 -3.40 8.72 2.59
C GLU A 26 -3.18 7.23 2.34
N LYS A 27 -4.10 6.35 2.76
CA LYS A 27 -4.05 4.92 2.40
C LYS A 27 -3.98 4.73 0.89
N ARG A 28 -4.82 5.43 0.12
CA ARG A 28 -4.85 5.33 -1.35
C ARG A 28 -3.54 5.83 -1.96
N LEU A 29 -3.00 6.94 -1.47
CA LEU A 29 -1.72 7.46 -1.94
C LEU A 29 -0.56 6.51 -1.65
N LEU A 30 -0.52 5.90 -0.45
CA LEU A 30 0.50 4.90 -0.10
C LEU A 30 0.40 3.64 -0.97
N MET A 31 -0.82 3.16 -1.25
CA MET A 31 -1.04 2.01 -2.14
C MET A 31 -0.58 2.32 -3.56
N ALA A 32 -0.98 3.47 -4.13
CA ALA A 32 -0.53 3.87 -5.46
C ALA A 32 1.00 4.03 -5.54
N ALA A 33 1.61 4.63 -4.52
CA ALA A 33 3.07 4.75 -4.46
C ALA A 33 3.76 3.39 -4.39
N ILE A 34 3.19 2.41 -3.68
CA ILE A 34 3.70 1.04 -3.65
C ILE A 34 3.64 0.43 -5.06
N GLU A 35 2.50 0.52 -5.74
CA GLU A 35 2.32 -0.05 -7.09
C GLU A 35 3.36 0.48 -8.09
N GLU A 36 3.59 1.80 -8.10
CA GLU A 36 4.61 2.42 -8.93
C GLU A 36 6.02 1.96 -8.56
N LEU A 37 6.34 1.87 -7.27
CA LEU A 37 7.65 1.38 -6.83
C LEU A 37 7.86 -0.10 -7.15
N GLU A 38 6.81 -0.94 -7.06
CA GLU A 38 6.88 -2.35 -7.44
C GLU A 38 7.19 -2.48 -8.94
N ALA A 39 6.59 -1.65 -9.81
CA ALA A 39 6.91 -1.60 -11.23
C ALA A 39 8.37 -1.21 -11.48
N VAL A 40 8.85 -0.15 -10.82
CA VAL A 40 10.26 0.29 -10.92
C VAL A 40 11.23 -0.79 -10.44
N TYR A 41 10.89 -1.49 -9.36
CA TYR A 41 11.72 -2.59 -8.84
C TYR A 41 11.81 -3.75 -9.82
N ILE A 42 10.70 -4.12 -10.48
CA ILE A 42 10.70 -5.19 -11.49
C ILE A 42 11.62 -4.86 -12.66
N GLU A 43 11.67 -3.61 -13.08
CA GLU A 43 12.51 -3.17 -14.21
C GLU A 43 14.00 -3.07 -13.83
N ALA A 44 14.32 -2.46 -12.69
CA ALA A 44 15.70 -2.09 -12.34
C ALA A 44 16.35 -2.98 -11.27
N GLY A 45 15.56 -3.71 -10.48
CA GLY A 45 16.06 -4.52 -9.36
C GLY A 45 16.77 -3.70 -8.27
N ASP A 46 16.45 -2.41 -8.13
CA ASP A 46 17.14 -1.51 -7.21
C ASP A 46 16.79 -1.84 -5.74
N PRO A 47 17.78 -2.18 -4.88
CA PRO A 47 17.55 -2.51 -3.48
C PRO A 47 16.91 -1.37 -2.68
N CYS A 48 17.25 -0.11 -2.98
CA CYS A 48 16.67 1.05 -2.32
C CYS A 48 15.17 1.16 -2.59
N VAL A 49 14.71 0.73 -3.77
CA VAL A 49 13.28 0.69 -4.11
C VAL A 49 12.57 -0.36 -3.26
N ALA A 50 13.15 -1.56 -3.09
CA ALA A 50 12.62 -2.57 -2.17
C ALA A 50 12.50 -2.04 -0.72
N LEU A 51 13.48 -1.27 -0.25
CA LEU A 51 13.43 -0.64 1.06
C LEU A 51 12.29 0.38 1.18
N LEU A 52 12.07 1.21 0.17
CA LEU A 52 10.96 2.17 0.13
C LEU A 52 9.59 1.48 0.16
N ILE A 53 9.44 0.38 -0.58
CA ILE A 53 8.20 -0.42 -0.57
C ILE A 53 7.95 -1.01 0.83
N SER A 54 8.99 -1.59 1.45
CA SER A 54 8.91 -2.14 2.82
C SER A 54 8.44 -1.07 3.82
N ARG A 55 9.02 0.12 3.76
CA ARG A 55 8.64 1.27 4.61
C ARG A 55 7.18 1.66 4.41
N ASN A 56 6.70 1.71 3.17
CA ASN A 56 5.31 2.10 2.88
C ASN A 56 4.29 1.09 3.41
N TYR A 57 4.56 -0.22 3.32
CA TYR A 57 3.72 -1.24 3.97
C TYR A 57 3.74 -1.14 5.50
N HIS A 58 4.86 -0.73 6.11
CA HIS A 58 4.92 -0.51 7.55
C HIS A 58 4.06 0.70 7.99
N LEU A 59 4.07 1.78 7.21
CA LEU A 59 3.19 2.94 7.45
C LEU A 59 1.71 2.58 7.33
N LEU A 60 1.36 1.76 6.35
CA LEU A 60 0.02 1.21 6.21
C LEU A 60 -0.34 0.41 7.49
N ALA A 61 0.52 -0.52 7.93
CA ALA A 61 0.28 -1.35 9.11
C ALA A 61 0.06 -0.55 10.41
N GLN A 62 0.76 0.56 10.59
CA GLN A 62 0.65 1.41 11.79
C GLN A 62 -0.70 2.12 11.91
N ARG A 63 -1.42 2.32 10.80
CA ARG A 63 -2.62 3.16 10.74
C ARG A 63 -3.94 2.39 10.83
N LEU A 64 -3.92 1.06 10.87
CA LEU A 64 -5.13 0.24 10.94
C LEU A 64 -5.37 -0.39 12.31
N ASN A 65 -6.63 -0.31 12.73
CA ASN A 65 -7.16 -1.02 13.89
C ASN A 65 -7.55 -2.47 13.56
N ASN A 66 -7.76 -2.80 12.28
CA ASN A 66 -8.05 -4.17 11.85
C ASN A 66 -6.76 -5.01 11.88
N ILE A 67 -6.73 -6.00 12.78
CA ILE A 67 -5.56 -6.85 13.03
C ILE A 67 -5.21 -7.71 11.80
N ASP A 68 -6.20 -8.27 11.10
CA ASP A 68 -5.97 -9.17 9.98
C ASP A 68 -5.31 -8.44 8.82
N VAL A 69 -5.83 -7.26 8.45
CA VAL A 69 -5.25 -6.42 7.40
C VAL A 69 -3.84 -5.95 7.79
N ARG A 70 -3.66 -5.60 9.07
CA ARG A 70 -2.35 -5.21 9.59
C ARG A 70 -1.33 -6.34 9.45
N LEU A 71 -1.70 -7.58 9.77
CA LEU A 71 -0.81 -8.73 9.62
C LEU A 71 -0.40 -8.96 8.17
N VAL A 72 -1.34 -8.84 7.21
CA VAL A 72 -1.03 -8.90 5.77
C VAL A 72 0.00 -7.85 5.40
N TRP A 73 -0.20 -6.59 5.79
CA TRP A 73 0.74 -5.52 5.47
C TRP A 73 2.10 -5.69 6.14
N MET A 74 2.14 -6.21 7.37
CA MET A 74 3.41 -6.55 8.02
C MET A 74 4.16 -7.68 7.29
N GLN A 75 3.47 -8.68 6.76
CA GLN A 75 4.08 -9.74 5.95
C GLN A 75 4.65 -9.17 4.66
N LYS A 76 3.89 -8.32 3.95
CA LYS A 76 4.38 -7.62 2.75
C LYS A 76 5.61 -6.76 3.04
N ALA A 77 5.61 -6.01 4.15
CA ALA A 77 6.76 -5.22 4.57
C ALA A 77 8.01 -6.09 4.79
N ARG A 78 7.85 -7.26 5.43
CA ARG A 78 8.96 -8.20 5.67
C ARG A 78 9.51 -8.79 4.37
N TYR A 79 8.64 -9.16 3.43
CA TYR A 79 9.06 -9.66 2.12
C TYR A 79 9.97 -8.66 1.41
N TRP A 80 9.56 -7.40 1.34
CA TRP A 80 10.33 -6.35 0.67
C TRP A 80 11.63 -6.00 1.40
N TRP A 81 11.65 -6.10 2.74
CA TRP A 81 12.88 -5.99 3.51
C TRP A 81 13.85 -7.14 3.20
N GLN A 82 13.36 -8.36 3.01
CA GLN A 82 14.20 -9.49 2.58
C GLN A 82 14.78 -9.27 1.19
N GLN A 83 14.01 -8.72 0.25
CA GLN A 83 14.54 -8.37 -1.07
C GLN A 83 15.69 -7.34 -0.95
N TYR A 84 15.51 -6.29 -0.16
CA TYR A 84 16.59 -5.35 0.12
C TYR A 84 17.85 -6.03 0.71
N LEU A 85 17.68 -6.88 1.73
CA LEU A 85 18.80 -7.57 2.37
C LEU A 85 19.51 -8.54 1.43
N LYS A 86 18.76 -9.26 0.59
CA LYS A 86 19.32 -10.20 -0.40
C LYS A 86 20.30 -9.49 -1.32
N HIS A 87 19.94 -8.30 -1.79
CA HIS A 87 20.80 -7.54 -2.70
C HIS A 87 21.95 -6.82 -1.99
N THR A 88 21.75 -6.34 -0.76
CA THR A 88 22.77 -5.52 -0.06
C THR A 88 23.77 -6.32 0.77
N THR A 89 23.40 -7.52 1.23
CA THR A 89 24.26 -8.33 2.11
C THR A 89 24.65 -9.67 1.52
N GLY A 90 24.00 -10.11 0.44
CA GLY A 90 24.16 -11.46 -0.13
C GLY A 90 23.71 -12.58 0.81
N LYS A 91 23.14 -12.26 1.98
CA LYS A 91 22.67 -13.22 2.97
C LYS A 91 21.16 -13.38 2.87
N TYR A 92 20.70 -14.62 2.72
CA TYR A 92 19.30 -14.94 2.87
C TYR A 92 18.96 -14.97 4.36
N VAL A 93 18.04 -14.11 4.80
CA VAL A 93 17.53 -14.16 6.17
C VAL A 93 16.24 -14.96 6.16
N ASP A 94 16.37 -16.23 6.56
CA ASP A 94 15.24 -17.15 6.71
C ASP A 94 14.45 -16.77 7.98
N PHE A 95 13.42 -15.96 7.79
CA PHE A 95 12.36 -15.79 8.78
C PHE A 95 11.27 -16.79 8.42
N GLY A 96 11.32 -17.96 9.06
CA GLY A 96 10.46 -19.10 8.74
C GLY A 96 9.00 -18.73 8.42
N PHE A 97 8.58 -19.18 7.24
CA PHE A 97 7.21 -19.40 6.75
C PHE A 97 6.37 -18.24 6.16
N LEU A 98 5.82 -18.56 4.97
CA LEU A 98 4.73 -17.96 4.18
C LEU A 98 5.00 -16.67 3.38
N VAL A 99 5.90 -16.75 2.40
CA VAL A 99 5.64 -16.09 1.10
C VAL A 99 5.99 -17.11 0.02
N GLN A 100 5.01 -17.93 -0.38
CA GLN A 100 5.17 -18.73 -1.59
C GLN A 100 5.39 -17.76 -2.76
N GLU A 101 6.48 -17.95 -3.49
CA GLU A 101 6.99 -17.16 -4.62
C GLU A 101 6.07 -17.16 -5.85
N THR A 102 4.76 -17.25 -5.68
CA THR A 102 3.81 -17.25 -6.78
C THR A 102 3.14 -15.89 -6.84
N PHE A 103 3.67 -15.02 -7.70
CA PHE A 103 2.99 -13.83 -8.22
C PHE A 103 2.68 -12.75 -7.16
N VAL A 104 3.61 -11.79 -7.02
CA VAL A 104 3.37 -10.35 -6.73
C VAL A 104 1.91 -10.06 -6.40
N PHE A 105 1.54 -10.17 -5.11
CA PHE A 105 0.30 -9.79 -4.39
C PHE A 105 -0.93 -9.31 -5.19
N LYS A 106 -1.21 -9.89 -6.35
CA LYS A 106 -2.32 -9.54 -7.21
C LYS A 106 -3.55 -10.15 -6.56
N TYR A 107 -4.46 -9.26 -6.19
CA TYR A 107 -5.77 -9.56 -5.62
C TYR A 107 -5.73 -10.03 -4.17
N ILE A 108 -5.54 -9.07 -3.26
CA ILE A 108 -6.38 -9.06 -2.05
C ILE A 108 -7.26 -7.83 -2.18
N ASP A 109 -8.43 -8.02 -2.79
CA ASP A 109 -9.52 -7.05 -2.68
C ASP A 109 -9.95 -7.02 -1.21
N LEU A 110 -9.70 -5.88 -0.55
CA LEU A 110 -10.18 -5.51 0.78
C LEU A 110 -11.14 -4.33 0.67
#